data_AF-A0A7D6ZGI6-F1
#
_entry.id   AF-A0A7D6ZGI6-F1
#
_cell.length_a   1.000
_cell.length_b   1.000
_cell.length_c   1.000
_cell.angle_alpha   90.00
_cell.angle_beta   90.00
_cell.angle_gamma   90.00
#
_symmetry.space_group_name_H-M   'P 1'
#
loop_
_entity.id
_entity.type
_entity.pdbx_description
1 polymer ?
#
loop_
_entity_poly.entity_id
_entity_poly.type
_entity_poly.pdbx_seq_one_letter_code
_entity_poly.pdbx_strand_id
1 'polypeptide(L)'
;MNPDQARAKVAKLRAHATSVAGTPEADLFNAKADELAKEHGVPHISEPAPVPPPKTPRSTGTPPGSTARTRTTHARRTSTMTGPSTTAKPSRPASDGTLRDAFTPRTRAAFGRNTAPGTAVAGYIVAIVEEPDLDFYSKAPKLNPDGTQQMVPVLIIQTDGGTKPYGGGLRKLWMRTGIADAIIGACHDAGTERTAVGGKLRICFEGLGEPPAPNFTAPKLYSATYEPPQQEAGR
;
A
#
# COMPACT_ATOMS: atom_id res chain seq x y z
N MET A 1 10.70 8.51 31.78
CA MET A 1 11.70 8.26 30.72
C MET A 1 13.07 8.51 31.32
N ASN A 2 14.05 7.63 31.10
CA ASN A 2 15.36 7.77 31.76
C ASN A 2 16.23 8.84 31.04
N PRO A 3 17.15 9.54 31.71
CA PRO A 3 17.96 10.61 31.11
C PRO A 3 18.76 10.19 29.87
N ASP A 4 19.23 8.93 29.82
CA ASP A 4 19.95 8.39 28.65
C ASP A 4 19.03 8.18 27.45
N GLN A 5 17.78 7.77 27.69
CA GLN A 5 16.76 7.69 26.64
C GLN A 5 16.40 9.09 26.13
N ALA A 6 16.42 10.11 27.00
CA ALA A 6 16.19 11.50 26.63
C ALA A 6 17.28 12.02 25.71
N ARG A 7 18.56 11.77 26.04
CA ARG A 7 19.70 12.10 25.17
C ARG A 7 19.58 11.47 23.79
N ALA A 8 19.24 10.18 23.72
CA ALA A 8 19.08 9.48 22.45
C ALA A 8 17.93 10.07 21.60
N LYS A 9 16.82 10.47 22.22
CA LYS A 9 15.71 11.12 21.51
C LYS A 9 16.05 12.54 21.07
N VAL A 10 16.73 13.33 21.89
CA VAL A 10 17.21 14.67 21.51
C VAL A 10 18.15 14.59 20.31
N ALA A 11 19.11 13.67 20.34
CA ALA A 11 20.03 13.46 19.22
C ALA A 11 19.30 13.06 17.93
N LYS A 12 18.29 12.19 18.03
CA LYS A 12 17.48 11.77 16.88
C LYS A 12 16.62 12.91 16.32
N LEU A 13 16.02 13.73 17.18
CA LEU A 13 15.23 14.90 16.78
C LEU A 13 16.10 15.95 16.09
N ARG A 14 17.31 16.21 16.60
CA ARG A 14 18.26 17.15 15.98
C ARG A 14 18.81 16.63 14.65
N ALA A 15 19.15 15.34 14.55
CA ALA A 15 19.56 14.73 13.29
C ALA A 15 18.44 14.80 12.24
N HIS A 16 17.19 14.63 12.67
CA HIS A 16 16.03 14.80 11.79
C HIS A 16 15.88 16.26 11.33
N ALA A 17 16.01 17.22 12.25
CA ALA A 17 15.99 18.65 11.92
C ALA A 17 17.08 19.03 10.91
N THR A 18 18.28 18.45 11.02
CA THR A 18 19.36 18.63 10.03
C THR A 18 19.00 18.04 8.67
N SER A 19 18.33 16.88 8.63
CA SER A 19 17.89 16.25 7.38
C SER A 19 16.79 17.01 6.66
N VAL A 20 15.97 17.79 7.37
CA VAL A 20 14.90 18.63 6.80
C VAL A 20 15.23 20.12 6.85
N ALA A 21 16.51 20.47 6.92
CA ALA A 21 16.97 21.85 7.03
C ALA A 21 16.39 22.74 5.91
N GLY A 22 15.87 23.92 6.31
CA GLY A 22 15.24 24.88 5.39
C GLY A 22 13.73 24.76 5.24
N THR A 23 13.07 23.84 5.97
CA THR A 23 11.61 23.80 6.11
C THR A 23 11.16 24.30 7.50
N PRO A 24 9.92 24.77 7.65
CA PRO A 24 9.35 25.12 8.97
C PRO A 24 9.30 23.93 9.95
N GLU A 25 9.39 22.71 9.43
CA GLU A 25 9.38 21.49 10.25
C GLU A 25 10.72 21.32 10.99
N ALA A 26 11.83 21.80 10.42
CA ALA A 26 13.13 21.80 11.10
C ALA A 26 13.07 22.58 12.42
N ASP A 27 12.37 23.72 12.43
CA ASP A 27 12.21 24.55 13.63
C ASP A 27 11.36 23.85 14.70
N LEU A 28 10.32 23.10 14.30
CA LEU A 28 9.51 22.29 15.20
C LEU A 28 10.31 21.13 15.81
N PHE A 29 11.17 20.47 15.03
CA PHE A 29 12.03 19.39 15.54
C PHE A 29 13.10 19.92 16.51
N ASN A 30 13.67 21.10 16.23
CA ASN A 30 14.61 21.77 17.13
C ASN A 30 13.90 22.21 18.43
N ALA A 31 12.74 22.86 18.34
CA ALA A 31 11.96 23.25 19.52
C ALA A 31 11.59 22.05 20.40
N LYS A 32 11.17 20.94 19.79
CA LYS A 32 10.84 19.71 20.51
C LYS A 32 12.07 19.02 21.12
N ALA A 33 13.23 19.12 20.47
CA ALA A 33 14.49 18.63 21.03
C ALA A 33 14.91 19.46 22.26
N ASP A 34 14.68 20.77 22.22
CA ASP A 34 15.05 21.69 23.31
C ASP A 34 14.10 21.58 24.51
N GLU A 35 12.79 21.38 24.27
CA GLU A 35 11.83 21.04 25.33
C GLU A 35 12.22 19.73 26.04
N LEU A 36 12.56 18.69 25.27
CA LEU A 36 12.91 17.37 25.80
C LEU A 36 14.26 17.39 26.53
N ALA A 37 15.20 18.24 26.09
CA ALA A 37 16.46 18.48 26.79
C ALA A 37 16.23 19.24 28.11
N LYS A 38 15.32 20.22 28.13
CA LYS A 38 14.98 21.03 29.31
C LYS A 38 14.22 20.22 30.36
N GLU A 39 13.27 19.38 29.95
CA GLU A 39 12.48 18.53 30.85
C GLU A 39 13.34 17.45 31.54
N HIS A 40 14.42 17.01 30.89
CA HIS A 40 15.28 15.93 31.39
C HIS A 40 16.70 16.38 31.79
N GLY A 41 16.96 17.69 31.89
CA GLY A 41 18.20 18.25 32.41
C GLY A 41 19.46 17.89 31.62
N VAL A 42 19.35 17.78 30.29
CA VAL A 42 20.47 17.39 29.40
C VAL A 42 21.22 18.65 28.92
N PRO A 43 22.56 18.75 29.08
CA PRO A 43 23.31 19.95 28.70
C PRO A 43 23.38 20.15 27.18
N HIS A 44 23.22 21.40 26.77
CA HIS A 44 23.15 21.87 25.39
C HIS A 44 24.56 21.99 24.80
N ILE A 45 24.92 21.13 23.83
CA ILE A 45 26.11 21.35 22.98
C ILE A 45 25.62 22.00 21.69
N SER A 46 26.15 23.18 21.39
CA SER A 46 25.84 23.98 20.20
C SER A 46 27.12 24.17 19.39
N GLU A 47 27.14 23.74 18.13
CA GLU A 47 28.12 24.17 17.12
C GLU A 47 27.61 23.82 15.69
N PRO A 48 28.13 24.46 14.60
CA PRO A 48 27.42 25.48 13.86
C PRO A 48 26.98 25.07 12.44
N ALA A 49 26.14 25.93 11.83
CA ALA A 49 25.29 25.70 10.66
C ALA A 49 26.01 25.50 9.30
N PRO A 50 25.42 24.72 8.35
CA PRO A 50 25.86 24.67 6.97
C PRO A 50 25.04 25.59 6.03
N VAL A 51 25.75 26.12 5.05
CA VAL A 51 25.39 27.07 3.98
C VAL A 51 24.43 26.46 2.94
N PRO A 52 23.48 27.21 2.33
CA PRO A 52 22.54 26.67 1.33
C PRO A 52 23.11 26.58 -0.11
N PRO A 53 22.76 25.55 -0.91
CA PRO A 53 23.12 25.46 -2.33
C PRO A 53 22.09 26.11 -3.29
N PRO A 54 22.50 26.48 -4.52
CA PRO A 54 21.73 27.29 -5.47
C PRO A 54 20.73 26.50 -6.33
N LYS A 55 19.67 27.20 -6.79
CA LYS A 55 18.56 26.70 -7.63
C LYS A 55 18.89 26.79 -9.12
N THR A 56 18.49 25.79 -9.91
CA THR A 56 18.45 25.84 -11.40
C THR A 56 17.02 25.66 -11.94
N PRO A 57 16.67 26.28 -13.10
CA PRO A 57 15.29 26.42 -13.56
C PRO A 57 14.81 25.40 -14.61
N ARG A 58 13.49 25.36 -14.72
CA ARG A 58 12.59 24.50 -15.51
C ARG A 58 12.65 24.82 -17.02
N SER A 59 12.54 23.81 -17.88
CA SER A 59 12.31 23.95 -19.32
C SER A 59 11.01 23.25 -19.75
N THR A 60 10.20 23.96 -20.53
CA THR A 60 8.96 23.52 -21.19
C THR A 60 9.21 23.24 -22.67
N GLY A 61 8.76 22.10 -23.18
CA GLY A 61 8.83 21.76 -24.61
C GLY A 61 7.54 21.10 -25.11
N THR A 62 6.86 21.79 -26.03
CA THR A 62 5.71 21.37 -26.83
C THR A 62 6.15 20.47 -28.01
N PRO A 63 5.27 19.60 -28.55
CA PRO A 63 5.34 19.27 -29.98
C PRO A 63 4.02 19.45 -30.77
N PRO A 64 4.11 19.54 -32.12
CA PRO A 64 3.06 20.07 -33.01
C PRO A 64 2.18 18.99 -33.68
N GLY A 65 1.12 19.46 -34.34
CA GLY A 65 0.03 18.65 -34.90
C GLY A 65 0.26 17.96 -36.24
N SER A 66 -0.79 17.31 -36.76
CA SER A 66 -0.88 16.88 -38.16
C SER A 66 -2.34 16.70 -38.62
N THR A 67 -2.49 16.96 -39.92
CA THR A 67 -3.64 17.20 -40.79
C THR A 67 -4.25 15.91 -41.36
N ALA A 68 -5.55 15.89 -41.72
CA ALA A 68 -6.06 15.12 -42.87
C ALA A 68 -7.48 15.55 -43.34
N ARG A 69 -7.58 15.89 -44.64
CA ARG A 69 -8.79 15.85 -45.51
C ARG A 69 -9.02 14.37 -45.93
N THR A 70 -10.13 13.84 -46.47
CA THR A 70 -11.12 14.33 -47.44
C THR A 70 -12.25 13.26 -47.64
N ARG A 71 -13.47 13.71 -48.02
CA ARG A 71 -14.40 13.15 -49.07
C ARG A 71 -14.98 11.72 -48.98
N THR A 72 -16.32 11.59 -48.94
CA THR A 72 -17.23 11.34 -50.11
C THR A 72 -18.55 10.71 -49.64
N THR A 73 -19.66 11.30 -50.08
CA THR A 73 -21.04 10.87 -49.89
C THR A 73 -21.46 9.78 -50.88
N HIS A 74 -22.05 8.68 -50.39
CA HIS A 74 -22.90 7.79 -51.19
C HIS A 74 -24.24 7.55 -50.49
N ALA A 75 -25.31 7.93 -51.18
CA ALA A 75 -26.69 7.68 -50.79
C ALA A 75 -27.08 6.23 -51.12
N ARG A 76 -27.68 5.51 -50.16
CA ARG A 76 -28.40 4.26 -50.44
C ARG A 76 -29.64 4.12 -49.55
N ARG A 77 -30.77 4.15 -50.24
CA ARG A 77 -32.11 3.59 -49.99
C ARG A 77 -32.46 3.15 -48.56
N THR A 78 -33.49 3.83 -48.05
CA THR A 78 -34.27 3.53 -46.85
C THR A 78 -35.11 2.25 -47.01
N SER A 79 -34.92 1.31 -46.09
CA SER A 79 -35.91 0.26 -45.78
C SER A 79 -36.42 0.56 -44.37
N THR A 80 -37.68 0.98 -44.27
CA THR A 80 -38.39 1.23 -43.02
C THR A 80 -38.67 -0.10 -42.33
N MET A 81 -37.87 -0.46 -41.32
CA MET A 81 -38.22 -1.46 -40.33
C MET A 81 -38.72 -0.74 -39.07
N THR A 82 -40.01 -0.91 -38.78
CA THR A 82 -40.64 -0.50 -37.53
C THR A 82 -40.17 -1.44 -36.42
N GLY A 83 -39.03 -1.11 -35.80
CA GLY A 83 -38.55 -1.75 -34.58
C GLY A 83 -39.04 -1.01 -33.33
N PRO A 84 -39.23 -1.69 -32.19
CA PRO A 84 -39.65 -1.04 -30.95
C PRO A 84 -38.62 0.01 -30.53
N SER A 85 -39.10 1.23 -30.29
CA SER A 85 -38.34 2.36 -29.75
C SER A 85 -37.74 1.98 -28.40
N THR A 86 -36.52 1.47 -28.42
CA THR A 86 -35.65 1.46 -27.24
C THR A 86 -34.97 2.81 -27.22
N THR A 87 -35.40 3.69 -26.31
CA THR A 87 -34.69 4.93 -26.02
C THR A 87 -33.28 4.57 -25.56
N ALA A 88 -32.33 4.59 -26.50
CA ALA A 88 -30.94 4.33 -26.24
C ALA A 88 -30.44 5.43 -25.29
N LYS A 89 -30.11 5.03 -24.05
CA LYS A 89 -29.43 5.92 -23.11
C LYS A 89 -28.14 6.40 -23.79
N PRO A 90 -27.81 7.70 -23.74
CA PRO A 90 -26.59 8.20 -24.36
C PRO A 90 -25.39 7.45 -23.79
N SER A 91 -24.56 6.87 -24.66
CA SER A 91 -23.34 6.20 -24.26
C SER A 91 -22.40 7.24 -23.65
N ARG A 92 -22.17 7.15 -22.34
CA ARG A 92 -21.11 7.91 -21.70
C ARG A 92 -19.78 7.25 -22.03
N PRO A 93 -18.72 8.01 -22.38
CA PRO A 93 -17.38 7.46 -22.46
C PRO A 93 -17.00 6.87 -21.10
N ALA A 94 -16.31 5.73 -21.11
CA ALA A 94 -15.83 5.12 -19.87
C ALA A 94 -14.90 6.10 -19.14
N SER A 95 -15.14 6.33 -17.86
CA SER A 95 -14.22 7.14 -17.05
C SER A 95 -12.91 6.39 -16.81
N ASP A 96 -11.84 7.11 -16.46
CA ASP A 96 -10.56 6.51 -16.07
C ASP A 96 -10.74 5.49 -14.93
N GLY A 97 -11.65 5.76 -13.99
CA GLY A 97 -12.03 4.81 -12.93
C GLY A 97 -12.71 3.55 -13.47
N THR A 98 -13.64 3.68 -14.42
CA THR A 98 -14.30 2.51 -15.05
C THR A 98 -13.32 1.66 -15.85
N LEU A 99 -12.36 2.29 -16.53
CA LEU A 99 -11.30 1.57 -17.23
C LEU A 99 -10.38 0.87 -16.25
N ARG A 100 -9.93 1.55 -15.18
CA ARG A 100 -9.14 0.94 -14.11
C ARG A 100 -9.87 -0.25 -13.48
N ASP A 101 -11.14 -0.14 -13.15
CA ASP A 101 -11.92 -1.23 -12.56
C ASP A 101 -12.11 -2.41 -13.52
N ALA A 102 -12.23 -2.15 -14.82
CA ALA A 102 -12.35 -3.19 -15.83
C ALA A 102 -11.04 -3.96 -16.05
N PHE A 103 -9.90 -3.28 -15.95
CA PHE A 103 -8.56 -3.86 -16.11
C PHE A 103 -7.92 -4.31 -14.80
N THR A 104 -8.49 -3.95 -13.65
CA THR A 104 -8.06 -4.47 -12.34
C THR A 104 -8.61 -5.88 -12.21
N PRO A 105 -7.74 -6.91 -12.09
CA PRO A 105 -8.22 -8.26 -11.89
C PRO A 105 -9.11 -8.30 -10.65
N ARG A 106 -10.29 -8.93 -10.78
CA ARG A 106 -11.28 -9.12 -9.70
C ARG A 106 -10.71 -10.01 -8.60
N THR A 107 -9.88 -9.41 -7.79
CA THR A 107 -9.19 -9.98 -6.64
C THR A 107 -10.16 -10.04 -5.48
N ARG A 108 -10.27 -11.21 -4.85
CA ARG A 108 -11.11 -11.38 -3.64
C ARG A 108 -10.24 -11.30 -2.39
N ALA A 109 -10.81 -10.97 -1.24
CA ALA A 109 -10.08 -11.11 0.02
C ALA A 109 -9.65 -12.58 0.25
N ALA A 110 -8.43 -12.80 0.74
CA ALA A 110 -7.94 -14.12 1.16
C ALA A 110 -8.75 -14.63 2.36
N PHE A 111 -9.04 -13.74 3.32
CA PHE A 111 -9.87 -14.02 4.48
C PHE A 111 -10.96 -12.96 4.61
N GLY A 112 -12.19 -13.40 4.84
CA GLY A 112 -13.34 -12.55 5.08
C GLY A 112 -13.65 -12.40 6.58
N ARG A 113 -14.73 -11.69 6.88
CA ARG A 113 -15.26 -11.57 8.24
C ARG A 113 -15.61 -12.94 8.82
N ASN A 114 -16.27 -13.78 8.03
CA ASN A 114 -16.87 -15.06 8.43
C ASN A 114 -16.01 -16.27 8.02
N THR A 115 -14.72 -16.08 7.78
CA THR A 115 -13.81 -17.20 7.53
C THR A 115 -13.79 -18.12 8.75
N ALA A 116 -14.00 -19.41 8.53
CA ALA A 116 -13.94 -20.42 9.57
C ALA A 116 -12.49 -20.77 9.93
N PRO A 117 -12.19 -21.06 11.21
CA PRO A 117 -10.91 -21.63 11.61
C PRO A 117 -10.54 -22.88 10.77
N GLY A 118 -9.25 -23.08 10.51
CA GLY A 118 -8.72 -24.10 9.61
C GLY A 118 -8.73 -23.71 8.12
N THR A 119 -9.30 -22.56 7.75
CA THR A 119 -9.25 -22.10 6.35
C THR A 119 -7.82 -21.72 5.99
N ALA A 120 -7.28 -22.32 4.93
CA ALA A 120 -5.96 -22.02 4.40
C ALA A 120 -6.03 -21.43 2.99
N VAL A 121 -5.14 -20.49 2.72
CA VAL A 121 -4.88 -19.91 1.40
C VAL A 121 -3.42 -20.20 1.06
N ALA A 122 -3.18 -20.83 -0.09
CA ALA A 122 -1.85 -21.13 -0.58
C ALA A 122 -1.71 -20.72 -2.04
N GLY A 123 -0.56 -20.18 -2.42
CA GLY A 123 -0.31 -19.74 -3.78
C GLY A 123 0.98 -18.96 -3.94
N TYR A 124 1.18 -18.42 -5.14
CA TYR A 124 2.33 -17.59 -5.47
C TYR A 124 2.01 -16.11 -5.26
N ILE A 125 2.94 -15.37 -4.67
CA ILE A 125 2.85 -13.91 -4.57
C ILE A 125 3.12 -13.35 -5.97
N VAL A 126 2.11 -12.77 -6.61
CA VAL A 126 2.23 -12.21 -7.97
C VAL A 126 2.42 -10.70 -7.99
N ALA A 127 2.04 -10.02 -6.91
CA ALA A 127 2.29 -8.60 -6.73
C ALA A 127 2.26 -8.22 -5.24
N ILE A 128 2.96 -7.13 -4.92
CA ILE A 128 2.93 -6.48 -3.61
C ILE A 128 2.56 -5.02 -3.89
N VAL A 129 1.45 -4.56 -3.32
CA VAL A 129 0.93 -3.20 -3.52
C VAL A 129 0.61 -2.58 -2.17
N GLU A 130 0.45 -1.26 -2.12
CA GLU A 130 -0.01 -0.56 -0.92
C GLU A 130 -1.43 -0.04 -1.14
N GLU A 131 -2.29 -0.20 -0.13
CA GLU A 131 -3.65 0.33 -0.12
C GLU A 131 -3.90 1.12 1.17
N PRO A 132 -4.81 2.10 1.17
CA PRO A 132 -5.22 2.77 2.40
C PRO A 132 -5.79 1.76 3.41
N ASP A 133 -5.29 1.78 4.66
CA ASP A 133 -5.83 0.95 5.73
C ASP A 133 -7.18 1.50 6.15
N LEU A 134 -8.26 0.80 5.78
CA LEU A 134 -9.61 1.21 6.15
C LEU A 134 -9.99 0.67 7.52
N ASP A 135 -10.64 1.52 8.32
CA ASP A 135 -11.32 1.08 9.52
C ASP A 135 -12.42 0.06 9.20
N PHE A 136 -12.53 -0.95 10.06
CA PHE A 136 -13.41 -2.07 9.80
C PHE A 136 -14.90 -1.68 9.82
N TYR A 137 -15.28 -0.78 10.71
CA TYR A 137 -16.67 -0.37 10.95
C TYR A 137 -17.06 0.81 10.08
N SER A 138 -16.25 1.88 10.09
CA SER A 138 -16.60 3.12 9.39
C SER A 138 -16.28 3.07 7.89
N LYS A 139 -15.43 2.12 7.45
CA LYS A 139 -14.87 2.06 6.08
C LYS A 139 -14.10 3.33 5.68
N ALA A 140 -13.82 4.23 6.62
CA ALA A 140 -12.99 5.39 6.39
C ALA A 140 -11.50 4.99 6.43
N PRO A 141 -10.63 5.67 5.67
CA PRO A 141 -9.19 5.54 5.82
C PRO A 141 -8.77 5.87 7.25
N LYS A 142 -7.94 5.02 7.85
CA LYS A 142 -7.28 5.35 9.10
C LYS A 142 -6.27 6.45 8.84
N LEU A 143 -6.23 7.40 9.75
CA LEU A 143 -5.31 8.52 9.69
C LEU A 143 -4.19 8.31 10.70
N ASN A 144 -2.97 8.59 10.27
CA ASN A 144 -1.80 8.72 11.12
C ASN A 144 -1.93 9.98 12.01
N PRO A 145 -1.10 10.12 13.06
CA PRO A 145 -1.12 11.31 13.92
C PRO A 145 -0.88 12.65 13.19
N ASP A 146 -0.27 12.60 12.01
CA ASP A 146 -0.01 13.73 11.12
C ASP A 146 -1.18 14.04 10.16
N GLY A 147 -2.28 13.28 10.23
CA GLY A 147 -3.44 13.42 9.35
C GLY A 147 -3.31 12.75 7.98
N THR A 148 -2.18 12.10 7.68
CA THR A 148 -2.01 11.32 6.44
C THR A 148 -2.73 9.98 6.53
N GLN A 149 -3.13 9.41 5.38
CA GLN A 149 -3.73 8.08 5.36
C GLN A 149 -2.68 7.02 5.70
N GLN A 150 -3.02 6.14 6.64
CA GLN A 150 -2.21 4.98 6.92
C GLN A 150 -2.29 4.02 5.73
N MET A 151 -1.14 3.62 5.19
CA MET A 151 -1.07 2.63 4.11
C MET A 151 -0.76 1.26 4.70
N VAL A 152 -1.33 0.21 4.10
CA VAL A 152 -1.06 -1.18 4.46
C VAL A 152 -0.55 -1.95 3.23
N PRO A 153 0.53 -2.72 3.37
CA PRO A 153 0.98 -3.63 2.32
C PRO A 153 -0.06 -4.73 2.06
N VAL A 154 -0.31 -5.00 0.78
CA VAL A 154 -1.24 -6.02 0.31
C VAL A 154 -0.50 -6.97 -0.61
N LEU A 155 -0.44 -8.24 -0.21
CA LEU A 155 0.06 -9.31 -1.06
C LEU A 155 -1.08 -9.77 -1.96
N ILE A 156 -0.82 -9.80 -3.27
CA ILE A 156 -1.71 -10.45 -4.23
C ILE A 156 -1.19 -11.86 -4.46
N ILE A 157 -1.98 -12.84 -4.05
CA ILE A 157 -1.66 -14.27 -4.09
C ILE A 157 -2.48 -14.92 -5.19
N GLN A 158 -1.83 -15.67 -6.06
CA GLN A 158 -2.46 -16.49 -7.07
C GLN A 158 -2.63 -17.93 -6.55
N THR A 159 -3.87 -18.36 -6.35
CA THR A 159 -4.20 -19.68 -5.76
C THR A 159 -4.54 -20.75 -6.79
N ASP A 160 -4.54 -20.44 -8.08
CA ASP A 160 -4.83 -21.41 -9.16
C ASP A 160 -3.63 -22.30 -9.54
N GLY A 161 -2.51 -22.16 -8.82
CA GLY A 161 -1.27 -22.89 -9.05
C GLY A 161 -0.34 -22.25 -10.08
N GLY A 162 -0.76 -21.16 -10.73
CA GLY A 162 0.09 -20.37 -11.63
C GLY A 162 0.77 -19.18 -10.94
N THR A 163 1.66 -18.52 -11.68
CA THR A 163 2.32 -17.26 -11.30
C THR A 163 1.79 -16.05 -12.07
N LYS A 164 0.73 -16.25 -12.87
CA LYS A 164 0.16 -15.21 -13.72
C LYS A 164 -0.54 -14.15 -12.86
N PRO A 165 -0.28 -12.84 -13.08
CA PRO A 165 -0.87 -11.75 -12.31
C PRO A 165 -2.32 -11.41 -12.75
N TYR A 166 -3.06 -12.40 -13.26
CA TYR A 166 -4.44 -12.27 -13.72
C TYR A 166 -5.14 -13.63 -13.58
N GLY A 167 -6.48 -13.62 -13.47
CA GLY A 167 -7.30 -14.82 -13.36
C GLY A 167 -8.23 -14.82 -12.14
N GLY A 168 -9.02 -15.89 -12.00
CA GLY A 168 -10.02 -16.02 -10.93
C GLY A 168 -9.47 -16.44 -9.56
N GLY A 169 -8.24 -16.97 -9.54
CA GLY A 169 -7.55 -17.42 -8.32
C GLY A 169 -6.87 -16.31 -7.52
N LEU A 170 -6.96 -15.05 -7.96
CA LEU A 170 -6.30 -13.96 -7.27
C LEU A 170 -6.98 -13.61 -5.93
N ARG A 171 -6.15 -13.51 -4.89
CA ARG A 171 -6.54 -13.19 -3.52
C ARG A 171 -5.70 -12.06 -2.95
N LYS A 172 -6.35 -11.06 -2.34
CA LYS A 172 -5.70 -9.99 -1.58
C LYS A 172 -5.53 -10.39 -0.13
N LEU A 173 -4.30 -10.26 0.36
CA LEU A 173 -3.94 -10.49 1.75
C LEU A 173 -3.33 -9.19 2.30
N TRP A 174 -4.09 -8.47 3.11
CA TRP A 174 -3.62 -7.27 3.81
C TRP A 174 -2.73 -7.68 4.98
N MET A 175 -1.50 -7.15 5.02
CA MET A 175 -0.52 -7.43 6.06
C MET A 175 -0.82 -6.63 7.33
N ARG A 176 -1.89 -7.00 8.03
CA ARG A 176 -2.26 -6.46 9.34
C ARG A 176 -1.72 -7.37 10.45
N THR A 177 -1.43 -6.79 11.62
CA THR A 177 -0.83 -7.44 12.81
C THR A 177 -0.73 -8.97 12.77
N GLY A 178 -1.79 -9.72 13.10
CA GLY A 178 -1.70 -11.18 13.22
C GLY A 178 -1.33 -11.92 11.92
N ILE A 179 -1.65 -11.37 10.75
CA ILE A 179 -1.19 -11.91 9.44
C ILE A 179 0.27 -11.52 9.21
N ALA A 180 0.64 -10.26 9.50
CA ALA A 180 2.00 -9.77 9.35
C ALA A 180 2.97 -10.56 10.23
N ASP A 181 2.62 -10.80 11.50
CA ASP A 181 3.43 -11.56 12.46
C ASP A 181 3.68 -12.99 11.98
N ALA A 182 2.62 -13.67 11.49
CA ALA A 182 2.73 -15.02 10.94
C ALA A 182 3.64 -15.07 9.70
N ILE A 183 3.52 -14.10 8.80
CA ILE A 183 4.35 -14.03 7.59
C ILE A 183 5.80 -13.68 7.94
N ILE A 184 6.04 -12.75 8.86
CA ILE A 184 7.38 -12.39 9.32
C ILE A 184 8.07 -13.63 9.92
N GLY A 185 7.37 -14.38 10.79
CA GLY A 185 7.86 -15.65 11.31
C GLY A 185 8.21 -16.64 10.19
N ALA A 186 7.31 -16.82 9.23
CA ALA A 186 7.54 -17.69 8.07
C ALA A 186 8.73 -17.26 7.20
N CYS A 187 8.95 -15.95 7.02
CA CYS A 187 10.11 -15.43 6.30
C CYS A 187 11.41 -15.71 7.05
N HIS A 188 11.42 -15.54 8.37
CA HIS A 188 12.57 -15.88 9.22
C HIS A 188 12.90 -17.37 9.16
N ASP A 189 11.89 -18.25 9.23
CA ASP A 189 12.06 -19.70 9.08
C ASP A 189 12.63 -20.08 7.71
N ALA A 190 12.28 -19.31 6.68
CA ALA A 190 12.80 -19.46 5.32
C ALA A 190 14.19 -18.81 5.11
N GLY A 191 14.77 -18.17 6.12
CA GLY A 191 16.07 -17.49 6.02
C GLY A 191 16.04 -16.19 5.20
N THR A 192 14.89 -15.52 5.13
CA THR A 192 14.70 -14.29 4.36
C THR A 192 14.16 -13.15 5.22
N GLU A 193 14.47 -11.91 4.89
CA GLU A 193 13.99 -10.74 5.65
C GLU A 193 12.55 -10.33 5.28
N ARG A 194 12.12 -10.65 4.04
CA ARG A 194 10.83 -10.20 3.50
C ARG A 194 10.31 -11.12 2.42
N THR A 195 8.99 -11.10 2.23
CA THR A 195 8.34 -11.71 1.07
C THR A 195 8.72 -11.00 -0.22
N ALA A 196 8.95 -11.77 -1.28
CA ALA A 196 9.17 -11.30 -2.64
C ALA A 196 8.13 -11.86 -3.62
N VAL A 197 7.90 -11.13 -4.71
CA VAL A 197 7.12 -11.62 -5.86
C VAL A 197 7.77 -12.89 -6.41
N GLY A 198 6.95 -13.87 -6.77
CA GLY A 198 7.35 -15.22 -7.17
C GLY A 198 7.51 -16.20 -6.00
N GLY A 199 7.59 -15.72 -4.76
CA GLY A 199 7.62 -16.59 -3.58
C GLY A 199 6.27 -17.28 -3.37
N LYS A 200 6.32 -18.49 -2.81
CA LYS A 200 5.12 -19.26 -2.49
C LYS A 200 4.78 -19.09 -1.02
N LEU A 201 3.55 -18.66 -0.77
CA LEU A 201 3.04 -18.41 0.57
C LEU A 201 1.85 -19.32 0.82
N ARG A 202 1.85 -19.97 1.99
CA ARG A 202 0.67 -20.61 2.56
C ARG A 202 0.38 -19.98 3.91
N ILE A 203 -0.85 -19.56 4.12
CA ILE A 203 -1.32 -18.97 5.37
C ILE A 203 -2.63 -19.64 5.79
N CYS A 204 -2.73 -19.99 7.07
CA CYS A 204 -3.89 -20.63 7.68
C CYS A 204 -4.46 -19.73 8.78
N PHE A 205 -5.79 -19.61 8.83
CA PHE A 205 -6.48 -19.01 9.97
C PHE A 205 -6.74 -20.09 11.02
N GLU A 206 -6.01 -20.07 12.12
CA GLU A 206 -6.06 -21.12 13.16
C GLU A 206 -7.26 -20.97 14.10
N GLY A 207 -7.73 -19.74 14.30
CA GLY A 207 -8.86 -19.46 15.17
C GLY A 207 -8.71 -18.15 15.95
N LEU A 208 -9.43 -18.03 17.05
CA LEU A 208 -9.35 -16.87 17.94
C LEU A 208 -8.41 -17.18 19.11
N GLY A 209 -7.56 -16.22 19.45
CA GLY A 209 -6.70 -16.27 20.63
C GLY A 209 -7.42 -15.77 21.88
N GLU A 210 -6.67 -15.68 22.98
CA GLU A 210 -7.20 -15.12 24.22
C GLU A 210 -7.28 -13.58 24.11
N PRO A 211 -8.41 -12.96 24.51
CA PRO A 211 -8.50 -11.51 24.55
C PRO A 211 -7.54 -10.95 25.62
N PRO A 212 -6.78 -9.89 25.32
CA PRO A 212 -5.77 -9.36 26.25
C PRO A 212 -6.35 -8.74 27.53
N ALA A 213 -7.65 -8.41 27.52
CA ALA A 213 -8.37 -7.92 28.70
C ALA A 213 -9.88 -8.13 28.54
N PRO A 214 -10.65 -8.10 29.65
CA PRO A 214 -12.11 -8.09 29.59
C PRO A 214 -12.61 -6.95 28.69
N ASN A 215 -13.54 -7.26 27.78
CA ASN A 215 -14.08 -6.37 26.74
C ASN A 215 -13.22 -6.13 25.49
N PHE A 216 -12.05 -6.75 25.36
CA PHE A 216 -11.29 -6.71 24.11
C PHE A 216 -11.71 -7.82 23.15
N THR A 217 -11.69 -7.52 21.86
CA THR A 217 -11.93 -8.52 20.81
C THR A 217 -10.76 -9.51 20.78
N ALA A 218 -11.08 -10.80 20.86
CA ALA A 218 -10.10 -11.88 20.71
C ALA A 218 -9.35 -11.74 19.36
N PRO A 219 -8.00 -11.74 19.37
CA PRO A 219 -7.22 -11.61 18.16
C PRO A 219 -7.38 -12.85 17.28
N LYS A 220 -7.38 -12.66 15.96
CA LYS A 220 -7.32 -13.78 15.01
C LYS A 220 -5.88 -14.31 14.95
N LEU A 221 -5.72 -15.61 15.17
CA LEU A 221 -4.45 -16.31 15.09
C LEU A 221 -4.24 -16.88 13.69
N TYR A 222 -3.04 -16.72 13.18
CA TYR A 222 -2.64 -17.23 11.87
C TYR A 222 -1.32 -17.99 11.98
N SER A 223 -1.16 -19.01 11.14
CA SER A 223 0.11 -19.66 10.88
C SER A 223 0.47 -19.47 9.40
N ALA A 224 1.76 -19.38 9.08
CA ALA A 224 2.19 -19.26 7.71
C ALA A 224 3.47 -20.05 7.44
N THR A 225 3.65 -20.44 6.18
CA THR A 225 4.90 -21.01 5.66
C THR A 225 5.24 -20.28 4.37
N TYR A 226 6.50 -19.90 4.21
CA TYR A 226 6.99 -19.16 3.06
C TYR A 226 8.13 -19.92 2.39
N GLU A 227 8.06 -20.04 1.06
CA GLU A 227 9.17 -20.50 0.23
C GLU A 227 9.59 -19.31 -0.64
N PRO A 228 10.86 -18.85 -0.57
CA PRO A 228 11.32 -17.73 -1.37
C PRO A 228 11.26 -18.09 -2.87
N PRO A 229 11.14 -17.09 -3.76
CA PRO A 229 11.19 -17.36 -5.19
C PRO A 229 12.50 -18.07 -5.49
N GLN A 230 12.42 -19.14 -6.28
CA GLN A 230 13.61 -19.77 -6.82
C GLN A 230 14.32 -18.69 -7.66
N GLN A 231 15.49 -18.23 -7.22
CA GLN A 231 16.31 -17.36 -8.04
C GLN A 231 16.55 -18.11 -9.34
N GLU A 232 15.96 -17.65 -10.44
CA GLU A 232 16.58 -17.90 -11.74
C GLU A 232 17.94 -17.20 -11.67
N ALA A 233 18.95 -17.98 -11.31
CA ALA A 233 20.34 -17.54 -11.34
C ALA A 233 20.57 -16.92 -12.72
N GLY A 234 20.92 -15.63 -12.70
CA GLY A 234 20.90 -14.76 -13.87
C GLY A 234 21.59 -15.35 -15.09
N ARG A 235 21.03 -15.03 -16.26
CA ARG A 235 21.70 -15.08 -17.54
C ARG A 235 21.83 -13.66 -18.09
#